data_AF-A0A1Q7Y6S5-F1
#
_entry.id   AF-A0A1Q7Y6S5-F1
#
_cell.length_a   1.000
_cell.length_b   1.000
_cell.length_c   1.000
_cell.angle_alpha   90.00
_cell.angle_beta   90.00
_cell.angle_gamma   90.00
#
_symmetry.space_group_name_H-M   'P 1'
#
loop_
_entity.id
_entity.type
_entity.pdbx_description
1 polymer ?
#
loop_
_entity_poly.entity_id
_entity_poly.type
_entity_poly.pdbx_seq_one_letter_code
_entity_poly.pdbx_strand_id
1 'polypeptide(L)'
;MHDENAFAIGGVSGHAGIFSTAPDLAAFCQMLLNGGVYAHQRIVRRSTIAQFTVPQELSNRTRTLGWVVPSEGGFSGHFYGPHSYGHTGFTGTSIYIDPDRQLFVVLLTNRVNPTRENMKIAKVRVALHDAVMQSLGFASNAAPAN
;
A
#
# COMPACT_ATOMS: atom_id res chain seq x y z
N MET A 1 -14.77 -13.74 7.65
CA MET A 1 -13.36 -13.61 7.19
C MET A 1 -12.89 -15.02 6.85
N HIS A 2 -12.43 -15.26 5.63
CA HIS A 2 -11.95 -16.58 5.16
C HIS A 2 -10.45 -16.48 4.93
N ASP A 3 -9.71 -16.26 6.03
CA ASP A 3 -8.26 -16.33 6.05
C ASP A 3 -7.88 -17.58 6.85
N GLU A 4 -7.40 -18.60 6.16
CA GLU A 4 -7.07 -19.90 6.75
C GLU A 4 -5.91 -19.79 7.76
N ASN A 5 -5.04 -18.79 7.62
CA ASN A 5 -3.98 -18.52 8.59
C ASN A 5 -4.53 -17.87 9.87
N ALA A 6 -5.53 -16.98 9.76
CA ALA A 6 -6.20 -16.42 10.93
C ALA A 6 -7.00 -17.49 11.69
N PHE A 7 -7.60 -18.45 10.98
CA PHE A 7 -8.23 -19.62 11.60
C PHE A 7 -7.20 -20.51 12.31
N ALA A 8 -6.05 -20.75 11.70
CA ALA A 8 -4.98 -21.57 12.28
C ALA A 8 -4.36 -20.98 13.56
N ILE A 9 -4.42 -19.66 13.78
CA ILE A 9 -3.85 -18.99 14.98
C ILE A 9 -4.89 -18.56 16.02
N GLY A 10 -6.11 -19.11 15.98
CA GLY A 10 -7.13 -18.86 17.01
C GLY A 10 -8.04 -17.66 16.77
N GLY A 11 -8.18 -17.22 15.51
CA GLY A 11 -9.28 -16.37 15.05
C GLY A 11 -9.03 -14.86 15.09
N VAL A 12 -8.17 -14.34 15.97
CA VAL A 12 -7.78 -12.92 15.98
C VAL A 12 -6.39 -12.79 15.41
N SER A 13 -6.30 -12.33 14.17
CA SER A 13 -5.03 -11.98 13.56
C SER A 13 -5.07 -10.60 12.92
N GLY A 14 -4.08 -9.76 13.23
CA GLY A 14 -3.96 -8.42 12.66
C GLY A 14 -3.63 -8.40 11.15
N HIS A 15 -3.30 -9.55 10.54
CA HIS A 15 -3.01 -9.63 9.10
C HIS A 15 -4.27 -9.68 8.22
N ALA A 16 -5.45 -9.94 8.80
CA ALA A 16 -6.71 -10.05 8.07
C ALA A 16 -7.92 -9.60 8.92
N GLY A 17 -9.01 -9.21 8.26
CA GLY A 17 -10.28 -8.90 8.94
C GLY A 17 -10.45 -7.46 9.44
N ILE A 18 -9.49 -6.57 9.20
CA ILE A 18 -9.67 -5.12 9.40
C ILE A 18 -10.43 -4.54 8.21
N PHE A 19 -11.58 -3.92 8.49
CA PHE A 19 -12.34 -3.11 7.54
C PHE A 19 -12.25 -1.65 7.98
N SER A 20 -12.12 -0.75 7.01
CA SER A 20 -12.00 0.68 7.24
C SER A 20 -12.55 1.44 6.04
N THR A 21 -12.75 2.75 6.18
CA THR A 21 -13.25 3.61 5.12
C THR A 21 -12.09 4.34 4.42
N ALA A 22 -12.33 4.90 3.22
CA ALA A 22 -11.32 5.69 2.53
C ALA A 22 -10.83 6.90 3.36
N PRO A 23 -11.70 7.68 4.05
CA PRO A 23 -11.27 8.75 4.95
C PRO A 23 -10.38 8.28 6.10
N ASP A 24 -10.72 7.17 6.75
CA ASP A 24 -9.92 6.63 7.86
C ASP A 24 -8.53 6.19 7.38
N LEU A 25 -8.46 5.52 6.22
CA LEU A 25 -7.19 5.14 5.61
C LEU A 25 -6.39 6.35 5.15
N ALA A 26 -7.04 7.40 4.66
CA ALA A 26 -6.37 8.65 4.32
C ALA A 26 -5.77 9.31 5.58
N ALA A 27 -6.49 9.32 6.70
CA ALA A 27 -5.96 9.80 7.98
C ALA A 27 -4.75 8.99 8.44
N PHE A 28 -4.82 7.66 8.33
CA PHE A 28 -3.70 6.77 8.62
C PHE A 28 -2.49 7.02 7.71
N CYS A 29 -2.68 7.10 6.39
CA CYS A 29 -1.59 7.37 5.46
C CYS A 29 -0.97 8.75 5.70
N GLN A 30 -1.80 9.77 5.99
CA GLN A 30 -1.31 11.11 6.33
C GLN A 30 -0.49 11.10 7.63
N MET A 31 -0.91 10.31 8.63
CA MET A 31 -0.14 10.12 9.87
C MET A 31 1.26 9.56 9.59
N LEU A 32 1.36 8.60 8.67
CA LEU A 32 2.64 8.01 8.25
C LEU A 32 3.51 9.04 7.52
N LEU A 33 2.95 9.77 6.53
CA LEU A 33 3.65 10.83 5.81
C LEU A 33 4.19 11.92 6.75
N ASN A 34 3.42 12.26 7.79
CA ASN A 34 3.78 13.26 8.79
C ASN A 34 4.73 12.73 9.89
N GLY A 35 5.31 11.53 9.74
CA GLY A 35 6.24 10.97 10.72
C GLY A 35 5.59 10.66 12.07
N GLY A 36 4.34 10.18 12.04
CA GLY A 36 3.60 9.70 13.20
C GLY A 36 2.65 10.72 13.82
N VAL A 37 2.38 11.83 13.14
CA VAL A 37 1.51 12.92 13.62
C VAL A 37 0.27 13.07 12.75
N TYR A 38 -0.90 13.11 13.38
CA TYR A 38 -2.16 13.43 12.70
C TYR A 38 -3.00 14.33 13.59
N ALA A 39 -3.73 15.29 13.00
CA ALA A 39 -4.54 16.26 13.73
C ALA A 39 -3.79 16.92 14.92
N HIS A 40 -2.54 17.33 14.70
CA HIS A 40 -1.64 17.93 15.70
C HIS A 40 -1.27 17.03 16.89
N GLN A 41 -1.63 15.75 16.88
CA GLN A 41 -1.27 14.79 17.92
C GLN A 41 -0.25 13.78 17.41
N ARG A 42 0.75 13.48 18.25
CA ARG A 42 1.70 12.40 18.00
C ARG A 42 1.06 11.07 18.40
N ILE A 43 0.75 10.25 17.41
CA ILE A 43 0.23 8.90 17.60
C ILE A 43 1.39 7.90 17.67
N VAL A 44 2.40 8.07 16.80
CA VAL A 44 3.59 7.21 16.74
C VAL A 44 4.86 8.05 16.78
N ARG A 45 5.94 7.52 17.38
CA ARG A 45 7.25 8.19 17.38
C ARG A 45 7.80 8.24 15.96
N ARG A 46 8.41 9.37 15.58
CA ARG A 46 9.04 9.53 14.25
C ARG A 46 10.10 8.47 13.98
N SER A 47 10.89 8.10 15.01
CA SER A 47 11.90 7.04 14.90
C SER A 47 11.29 5.67 14.61
N THR A 48 10.12 5.37 15.17
CA THR A 48 9.39 4.14 14.88
C THR A 48 8.87 4.13 13.44
N ILE A 49 8.30 5.23 12.95
CA ILE A 49 7.89 5.34 11.55
C ILE A 49 9.09 5.09 10.63
N ALA A 50 10.21 5.79 10.86
CA ALA A 50 11.42 5.62 10.08
C ALA A 50 11.92 4.16 10.08
N GLN A 51 11.91 3.48 11.23
CA GLN A 51 12.31 2.08 11.31
C GLN A 51 11.38 1.15 10.52
N PHE A 52 10.07 1.42 10.52
CA PHE A 52 9.07 0.56 9.87
C PHE A 52 8.96 0.77 8.37
N THR A 53 9.48 1.88 7.85
CA THR A 53 9.41 2.23 6.42
C THR A 53 10.75 2.06 5.70
N VAL A 54 11.79 1.57 6.38
CA VAL A 54 13.10 1.29 5.75
C VAL A 54 13.14 -0.14 5.21
N PRO A 55 13.59 -0.35 3.95
CA PRO A 55 13.81 -1.68 3.38
C PRO A 55 14.78 -2.53 4.21
N GLN A 56 14.46 -3.80 4.40
CA GLN A 56 15.22 -4.74 5.23
C GLN A 56 16.12 -5.64 4.37
N GLU A 57 17.41 -5.71 4.72
CA GLU A 57 18.40 -6.52 4.01
C GLU A 57 18.05 -8.02 3.99
N LEU A 58 17.47 -8.55 5.07
CA LEU A 58 17.02 -9.95 5.16
C LEU A 58 16.02 -10.34 4.05
N SER A 59 15.31 -9.35 3.50
CA SER A 59 14.35 -9.53 2.41
C SER A 59 14.91 -9.19 1.03
N ASN A 60 16.24 -9.06 0.89
CA ASN A 60 16.87 -8.44 -0.27
C ASN A 60 16.27 -7.06 -0.58
N ARG A 61 15.93 -6.30 0.47
CA ARG A 61 15.31 -4.97 0.39
C ARG A 61 13.95 -4.92 -0.32
N THR A 62 13.26 -6.06 -0.47
CA THR A 62 11.91 -6.12 -1.06
C THR A 62 10.79 -5.84 -0.07
N ARG A 63 11.08 -5.85 1.24
CA ARG A 63 10.14 -5.58 2.31
C ARG A 63 10.70 -4.63 3.36
N THR A 64 9.81 -3.90 4.01
CA THR A 64 10.08 -3.19 5.26
C THR A 64 9.49 -3.98 6.44
N LEU A 65 9.48 -3.41 7.65
CA LEU A 65 8.72 -3.99 8.77
C LEU A 65 7.22 -3.72 8.56
N GLY A 66 6.55 -4.63 7.84
CA GLY A 66 5.10 -4.62 7.62
C GLY A 66 4.65 -4.19 6.23
N TRP A 67 5.55 -3.71 5.37
CA TRP A 67 5.21 -3.26 4.02
C TRP A 67 6.03 -3.96 2.94
N VAL A 68 5.51 -3.92 1.71
CA VAL A 68 6.23 -4.28 0.49
C VAL A 68 6.84 -3.02 -0.11
N VAL A 69 8.08 -3.13 -0.57
CA VAL A 69 8.74 -2.08 -1.35
C VAL A 69 8.32 -2.22 -2.81
N PRO A 70 7.89 -1.15 -3.51
CA PRO A 70 7.60 -1.19 -4.94
C PRO A 70 8.76 -1.78 -5.74
N SER A 71 8.41 -2.66 -6.66
CA SER A 71 9.37 -3.35 -7.52
C SER A 71 8.78 -3.53 -8.91
N GLU A 72 9.65 -3.71 -9.88
CA GLU A 72 9.24 -4.09 -11.23
C GLU A 72 8.41 -5.38 -11.21
N GLY A 73 7.39 -5.45 -12.06
CA GLY A 73 6.40 -6.54 -12.08
C GLY A 73 5.45 -6.58 -10.89
N GLY A 74 5.56 -5.63 -9.94
CA GLY A 74 4.68 -5.49 -8.78
C GLY A 74 3.33 -4.84 -9.12
N PHE A 75 2.50 -4.67 -8.09
CA PHE A 75 1.16 -4.10 -8.23
C PHE A 75 1.09 -2.59 -7.93
N SER A 76 2.24 -1.98 -7.63
CA SER A 76 2.40 -0.55 -7.33
C SER A 76 2.26 0.34 -8.55
N GLY A 77 2.30 -0.21 -9.77
CA GLY A 77 2.68 0.60 -10.93
C GLY A 77 4.18 0.85 -10.96
N HIS A 78 4.61 1.72 -11.86
CA HIS A 78 5.99 1.84 -12.33
C HIS A 78 6.72 3.08 -11.82
N PHE A 79 5.99 4.04 -11.22
CA PHE A 79 6.52 5.39 -11.01
C PHE A 79 6.82 5.74 -9.54
N TYR A 80 6.64 4.81 -8.61
CA TYR A 80 6.98 5.01 -7.20
C TYR A 80 8.49 5.07 -6.98
N GLY A 81 8.92 5.97 -6.09
CA GLY A 81 10.32 6.13 -5.73
C GLY A 81 10.87 5.02 -4.81
N PRO A 82 12.19 4.96 -4.61
CA PRO A 82 12.87 3.90 -3.84
C PRO A 82 12.53 3.89 -2.34
N HIS A 83 12.02 4.99 -1.79
CA HIS A 83 11.55 5.08 -0.39
C HIS A 83 10.06 4.80 -0.23
N SER A 84 9.37 4.46 -1.32
CA SER A 84 7.95 4.16 -1.28
C SER A 84 7.70 2.78 -0.66
N TYR A 85 6.51 2.62 -0.09
CA TYR A 85 6.11 1.37 0.53
C TYR A 85 4.59 1.21 0.48
N GLY A 86 4.11 -0.03 0.53
CA GLY A 86 2.69 -0.31 0.44
C GLY A 86 2.31 -1.76 0.64
N HIS A 87 1.05 -2.07 0.41
CA HIS A 87 0.53 -3.43 0.49
C HIS A 87 -0.71 -3.59 -0.37
N THR A 88 -0.99 -4.83 -0.77
CA THR A 88 -2.24 -5.18 -1.44
C THR A 88 -3.11 -6.08 -0.57
N GLY A 89 -4.43 -5.92 -0.64
CA GLY A 89 -5.35 -6.78 0.10
C GLY A 89 -5.88 -7.95 -0.73
N PHE A 90 -6.47 -8.93 -0.06
CA PHE A 90 -7.18 -10.06 -0.68
C PHE A 90 -8.63 -9.73 -1.11
N THR A 91 -9.16 -8.53 -0.92
CA THR A 91 -10.50 -8.16 -1.44
C THR A 91 -10.48 -7.20 -2.61
N GLY A 92 -9.37 -6.52 -2.86
CA GLY A 92 -9.09 -5.86 -4.16
C GLY A 92 -8.22 -4.63 -3.95
N THR A 93 -8.07 -4.31 -2.68
CA THR A 93 -7.48 -3.09 -2.19
C THR A 93 -5.98 -3.02 -2.45
N SER A 94 -5.48 -1.79 -2.51
CA SER A 94 -4.06 -1.48 -2.45
C SER A 94 -3.88 -0.16 -1.71
N ILE A 95 -2.77 -0.03 -1.01
CA ILE A 95 -2.27 1.21 -0.42
C ILE A 95 -0.81 1.31 -0.80
N TYR A 96 -0.40 2.43 -1.37
CA TYR A 96 1.01 2.76 -1.59
C TYR A 96 1.25 4.22 -1.19
N ILE A 97 2.40 4.46 -0.54
CA ILE A 97 2.79 5.72 0.05
C ILE A 97 4.19 6.07 -0.48
N ASP A 98 4.33 7.29 -1.01
CA ASP A 98 5.59 7.88 -1.44
C ASP A 98 5.92 9.07 -0.51
N PRO A 99 6.80 8.87 0.48
CA PRO A 99 7.16 9.94 1.42
C PRO A 99 7.95 11.07 0.77
N ASP A 100 8.71 10.80 -0.30
CA ASP A 100 9.51 11.81 -0.98
C ASP A 100 8.61 12.80 -1.75
N ARG A 101 7.49 12.29 -2.28
CA ARG A 101 6.48 13.09 -2.99
C ARG A 101 5.32 13.54 -2.12
N GLN A 102 5.32 13.22 -0.83
CA GLN A 102 4.21 13.47 0.10
C GLN A 102 2.85 12.99 -0.46
N LEU A 103 2.85 11.78 -1.03
CA LEU A 103 1.70 11.21 -1.74
C LEU A 103 1.32 9.86 -1.12
N PHE A 104 0.03 9.56 -1.13
CA PHE A 104 -0.46 8.19 -0.99
C PHE A 104 -1.61 7.93 -1.97
N VAL A 105 -1.78 6.66 -2.35
CA VAL A 105 -2.91 6.21 -3.17
C VAL A 105 -3.55 5.01 -2.51
N VAL A 106 -4.86 5.10 -2.26
CA VAL A 106 -5.68 4.04 -1.68
C VAL A 106 -6.72 3.60 -2.71
N LEU A 107 -6.75 2.30 -3.00
CA LEU A 107 -7.81 1.65 -3.77
C LEU A 107 -8.63 0.78 -2.83
N LEU A 108 -9.94 0.99 -2.79
CA LEU A 108 -10.89 0.12 -2.11
C LEU A 108 -11.82 -0.54 -3.12
N THR A 109 -11.72 -1.86 -3.26
CA THR A 109 -12.55 -2.67 -4.17
C THR A 109 -12.86 -4.03 -3.56
N ASN A 110 -13.84 -4.72 -4.14
CA ASN A 110 -14.26 -6.06 -3.74
C ASN A 110 -14.32 -7.02 -4.96
N ARG A 111 -13.16 -7.47 -5.43
CA ARG A 111 -13.04 -8.38 -6.60
C ARG A 111 -13.60 -9.79 -6.36
N VAL A 112 -13.82 -10.18 -5.09
CA VAL A 112 -14.26 -11.54 -4.72
C VAL A 112 -15.78 -11.66 -4.78
N ASN A 113 -16.46 -10.56 -5.09
CA ASN A 113 -17.90 -10.50 -5.29
C ASN A 113 -18.21 -10.39 -6.80
N PRO A 114 -19.05 -11.27 -7.38
CA PRO A 114 -19.74 -12.39 -6.73
C PRO A 114 -18.85 -13.65 -6.56
N THR A 115 -17.75 -13.78 -7.31
CA THR A 115 -16.84 -14.94 -7.25
C THR A 115 -15.37 -14.51 -7.12
N ARG A 116 -14.50 -15.44 -6.72
CA ARG A 116 -13.05 -15.21 -6.54
C ARG A 116 -12.24 -15.29 -7.84
N GLU A 117 -12.87 -15.66 -8.95
CA GLU A 117 -12.20 -15.95 -10.24
C GLU A 117 -11.73 -14.68 -10.96
N ASN A 118 -12.24 -13.50 -10.57
CA ASN A 118 -11.89 -12.24 -11.22
C ASN A 118 -10.49 -11.75 -10.81
N MET A 119 -9.51 -12.03 -11.67
CA MET A 119 -8.12 -11.62 -11.50
C MET A 119 -7.78 -10.26 -12.14
N LYS A 120 -8.74 -9.55 -12.76
CA LYS A 120 -8.49 -8.27 -13.47
C LYS A 120 -7.95 -7.18 -12.55
N ILE A 121 -8.15 -7.31 -11.23
CA ILE A 121 -7.69 -6.33 -10.24
C ILE A 121 -6.18 -6.11 -10.28
N ALA A 122 -5.39 -7.11 -10.69
CA ALA A 122 -3.95 -6.96 -10.85
C ALA A 122 -3.59 -5.83 -11.83
N LYS A 123 -4.24 -5.81 -13.00
CA LYS A 123 -4.04 -4.76 -14.02
C LYS A 123 -4.61 -3.41 -13.58
N VAL A 124 -5.76 -3.42 -12.90
CA VAL A 124 -6.41 -2.19 -12.42
C VAL A 124 -5.54 -1.47 -11.39
N ARG A 125 -4.89 -2.19 -10.46
CA ARG A 125 -3.98 -1.58 -9.47
C ARG A 125 -2.84 -0.83 -10.15
N VAL A 126 -2.14 -1.51 -11.07
CA VAL A 126 -1.03 -0.94 -11.84
C VAL A 126 -1.49 0.31 -12.59
N ALA A 127 -2.56 0.18 -13.40
CA ALA A 127 -3.07 1.29 -14.20
C ALA A 127 -3.56 2.48 -13.35
N LEU A 128 -4.21 2.23 -12.22
CA LEU A 128 -4.67 3.30 -11.32
C LEU A 128 -3.49 4.07 -10.74
N HIS A 129 -2.51 3.36 -10.18
CA HIS A 129 -1.36 4.00 -9.57
C HIS A 129 -0.54 4.81 -10.59
N ASP A 130 -0.33 4.25 -11.79
CA ASP A 130 0.35 4.97 -12.87
C ASP A 130 -0.42 6.20 -13.31
N ALA A 131 -1.75 6.09 -13.49
CA ALA A 131 -2.59 7.21 -13.87
C ALA A 131 -2.55 8.34 -12.84
N VAL A 132 -2.54 8.02 -11.54
CA VAL A 132 -2.38 9.04 -10.49
C VAL A 132 -1.02 9.73 -10.60
N MET A 133 0.06 8.96 -10.73
CA MET A 133 1.42 9.53 -10.86
C MET A 133 1.56 10.41 -12.09
N GLN A 134 1.01 10.01 -13.23
CA GLN A 134 0.99 10.80 -14.46
C GLN A 134 0.14 12.07 -14.31
N SER A 135 -1.06 11.96 -13.72
CA SER A 135 -1.96 13.10 -13.53
C SER A 135 -1.38 14.19 -12.63
N LEU A 136 -0.51 13.80 -11.69
CA LEU A 136 0.19 14.70 -10.79
C LEU A 136 1.53 15.21 -11.37
N GLY A 137 1.88 14.82 -12.60
CA GLY A 137 3.11 15.26 -13.28
C GLY A 137 4.39 14.59 -12.75
N PHE A 138 4.26 13.48 -12.02
CA PHE A 138 5.40 12.73 -11.49
C PHE A 138 6.01 11.73 -12.49
N ALA A 139 5.28 11.46 -13.58
CA ALA A 139 5.68 10.61 -14.68
C ALA A 139 5.16 11.19 -16.01
N SER A 140 5.87 10.93 -17.10
CA SER A 140 5.40 11.31 -18.43
C SER A 140 4.32 10.34 -18.94
N ASN A 141 3.47 10.81 -19.86
CA ASN A 141 2.47 9.97 -20.54
C ASN A 141 3.08 8.97 -21.53
N ALA A 142 4.41 8.93 -21.67
CA ALA A 142 5.06 7.90 -22.45
C ALA A 142 4.93 6.58 -21.70
N ALA A 143 4.38 5.55 -22.35
CA ALA A 143 4.31 4.22 -21.77
C ALA A 143 5.71 3.77 -21.33
N PRO A 144 5.86 3.11 -20.17
CA PRO A 144 7.15 2.55 -19.78
C PRO A 144 7.63 1.59 -20.89
N ALA A 145 8.92 1.68 -21.24
CA ALA A 145 9.51 0.81 -22.24
C ALA A 145 9.39 -0.65 -21.77
N ASN A 146 8.86 -1.51 -22.66
CA ASN A 146 8.69 -2.95 -22.43
C ASN A 146 10.03 -3.66 -22.19
#